data_AF-A0A7R9UTN8-F1
#
_entry.id   AF-A0A7R9UTN8-F1
#
_cell.length_a   1.000
_cell.length_b   1.000
_cell.length_c   1.000
_cell.angle_alpha   90.00
_cell.angle_beta   90.00
_cell.angle_gamma   90.00
#
_symmetry.space_group_name_H-M   'P 1'
#
loop_
_entity.id
_entity.type
_entity.pdbx_description
1 polymer ?
#
loop_
_entity_poly.entity_id
_entity_poly.type
_entity_poly.pdbx_seq_one_letter_code
_entity_poly.pdbx_strand_id
1 'polypeptide(L)'
;VRILTGSIEKVLARDATYDLRALLGGTDRALRGMVEHARSRPDVMLDAVPCVPLPSATRAEFGRLLLLVQSECAVLFAVLCAHGMLVSAASPRRRPLSAPDLILLLSMLRTSPSLRASADESWVPVCLPGFAPSAFLHAHVSTLDGASDLTLLLLTHSADGFEH
;
A
#
# COMPACT_ATOMS: atom_id res chain seq x y z
N VAL A 1 10.14 2.55 4.45
CA VAL A 1 10.76 1.90 5.64
C VAL A 1 12.30 1.80 5.57
N ARG A 2 12.98 2.01 4.41
CA ARG A 2 14.46 1.92 4.34
C ARG A 2 15.31 3.15 4.65
N ILE A 3 14.75 4.38 4.72
CA ILE A 3 15.56 5.55 5.14
C ILE A 3 16.08 5.36 6.58
N LEU A 4 15.34 4.58 7.38
CA LEU A 4 15.68 4.28 8.76
C LEU A 4 16.55 3.02 8.93
N THR A 5 16.46 1.98 8.08
CA THR A 5 17.16 0.70 8.38
C THR A 5 18.68 0.78 8.35
N GLY A 6 19.28 1.42 7.34
CA GLY A 6 20.75 1.54 7.28
C GLY A 6 21.34 2.43 8.38
N SER A 7 20.56 3.42 8.83
CA SER A 7 20.93 4.31 9.94
C SER A 7 20.74 3.62 11.29
N ILE A 8 19.64 2.86 11.46
CA ILE A 8 19.34 2.08 12.65
C ILE A 8 20.37 0.97 12.85
N GLU A 9 20.74 0.23 11.80
CA GLU A 9 21.78 -0.80 11.87
C GLU A 9 23.12 -0.22 12.34
N LYS A 10 23.50 0.96 11.82
CA LYS A 10 24.72 1.66 12.26
C LYS A 10 24.63 2.17 13.70
N VAL A 11 23.45 2.61 14.14
CA VAL A 11 23.23 3.07 15.52
C VAL A 11 23.27 1.90 16.49
N LEU A 12 22.59 0.79 16.20
CA LEU A 12 22.63 -0.44 17.01
C LEU A 12 24.02 -1.08 17.04
N ALA A 13 24.77 -1.02 15.93
CA ALA A 13 26.15 -1.49 15.90
C ALA A 13 27.09 -0.64 16.77
N ARG A 14 26.76 0.65 16.99
CA ARG A 14 27.51 1.55 17.88
C ARG A 14 27.05 1.42 19.33
N ASP A 15 25.76 1.25 19.55
CA ASP A 15 25.15 1.09 20.87
C ASP A 15 23.94 0.15 20.78
N ALA A 16 24.14 -1.09 21.22
CA ALA A 16 23.11 -2.13 21.22
C ALA A 16 21.97 -1.86 22.22
N THR A 17 22.15 -0.92 23.15
CA THR A 17 21.14 -0.53 24.15
C THR A 17 20.33 0.70 23.75
N TYR A 18 20.62 1.26 22.57
CA TYR A 18 19.93 2.46 22.08
C TYR A 18 18.43 2.23 21.86
N ASP A 19 17.61 3.12 22.42
CA ASP A 19 16.16 3.06 22.29
C ASP A 19 15.67 3.57 20.93
N LEU A 20 15.21 2.66 20.09
CA LEU A 20 14.69 2.95 18.75
C LEU A 20 13.34 3.66 18.73
N ARG A 21 12.60 3.74 19.85
CA ARG A 21 11.27 4.37 19.89
C ARG A 21 11.30 5.82 19.45
N ALA A 22 12.38 6.54 19.75
CA ALA A 22 12.57 7.92 19.30
C ALA A 22 12.71 8.04 17.77
N LEU A 23 13.37 7.07 17.13
CA LEU A 23 13.57 7.02 15.67
C LEU A 23 12.30 6.57 14.92
N LEU A 24 11.42 5.83 15.59
CA LEU A 24 10.14 5.37 15.05
C LEU A 24 9.00 6.36 15.30
N GLY A 25 9.31 7.56 15.81
CA GLY A 25 8.32 8.61 16.11
C GLY A 25 7.32 8.80 14.97
N GLY A 26 6.03 8.70 15.29
CA GLY A 26 4.92 8.82 14.32
C GLY A 26 4.53 7.53 13.60
N THR A 27 5.35 6.48 13.61
CA THR A 27 5.02 5.18 12.96
C THR A 27 4.42 4.13 13.89
N ASP A 28 4.52 4.31 15.22
CA ASP A 28 4.03 3.34 16.22
C ASP A 28 2.56 2.98 16.01
N ARG A 29 1.69 3.97 15.73
CA ARG A 29 0.26 3.73 15.49
C ARG A 29 0.01 2.82 14.29
N ALA A 30 0.71 3.07 13.18
CA ALA A 30 0.56 2.27 11.97
C ALA A 30 1.10 0.85 12.18
N LEU A 31 2.28 0.71 12.78
CA LEU A 31 2.87 -0.58 13.10
C LEU A 31 2.00 -1.39 14.08
N ARG A 32 1.48 -0.75 15.12
CA ARG A 32 0.56 -1.38 16.07
C ARG A 32 -0.70 -1.86 15.37
N GLY A 33 -1.31 -1.03 14.52
CA GLY A 33 -2.49 -1.42 13.76
C GLY A 33 -2.22 -2.60 12.80
N MET A 34 -1.03 -2.67 12.20
CA MET A 34 -0.62 -3.81 11.39
C MET A 34 -0.48 -5.09 12.24
N VAL A 35 0.11 -5.00 13.44
CA VAL A 35 0.25 -6.13 14.37
C VAL A 35 -1.11 -6.60 14.87
N GLU A 36 -2.01 -5.69 15.23
CA GLU A 36 -3.38 -6.01 15.65
C GLU A 36 -4.17 -6.68 14.53
N HIS A 37 -4.01 -6.22 13.29
CA HIS A 37 -4.59 -6.86 12.11
C HIS A 37 -4.06 -8.30 11.93
N ALA A 38 -2.75 -8.49 11.95
CA ALA A 38 -2.13 -9.81 11.82
C ALA A 38 -2.54 -10.79 12.93
N ARG A 39 -2.90 -10.28 14.12
CA ARG A 39 -3.41 -11.10 15.24
C ARG A 39 -4.87 -11.48 15.08
N SER A 40 -5.69 -10.58 14.55
CA SER A 40 -7.14 -10.76 14.45
C SER A 40 -7.56 -11.49 13.19
N ARG A 41 -6.69 -11.56 12.17
CA ARG A 41 -7.01 -12.15 10.87
C ARG A 41 -5.89 -13.06 10.40
N PRO A 42 -6.22 -14.22 9.80
CA PRO A 42 -5.23 -15.16 9.30
C PRO A 42 -4.66 -14.77 7.93
N ASP A 43 -5.07 -13.63 7.36
CA ASP A 43 -4.66 -13.19 6.02
C ASP A 43 -3.15 -13.01 5.88
N VAL A 44 -2.50 -12.42 6.88
CA VAL A 44 -1.04 -12.30 6.94
C VAL A 44 -0.36 -13.66 7.09
N MET A 45 -0.95 -14.57 7.88
CA MET A 45 -0.37 -15.90 8.13
C MET A 45 -0.51 -16.85 6.95
N LEU A 46 -1.58 -16.68 6.16
CA LEU A 46 -1.92 -17.54 5.02
C LEU A 46 -1.54 -16.91 3.66
N ASP A 47 -0.90 -15.74 3.65
CA ASP A 47 -0.68 -14.93 2.45
C ASP A 47 -1.97 -14.74 1.62
N ALA A 48 -3.11 -14.63 2.30
CA ALA A 48 -4.43 -14.59 1.69
C ALA A 48 -4.94 -13.15 1.61
N VAL A 49 -4.93 -12.56 0.41
CA VAL A 49 -5.37 -11.16 0.22
C VAL A 49 -6.87 -11.05 0.46
N PRO A 50 -7.34 -10.22 1.42
CA PRO A 50 -8.77 -10.05 1.68
C PRO A 50 -9.42 -9.32 0.50
N CYS A 51 -10.52 -9.87 -0.02
CA CYS A 51 -11.21 -9.35 -1.19
C CYS A 51 -12.69 -9.08 -0.91
N VAL A 52 -13.24 -8.04 -1.53
CA VAL A 52 -14.68 -7.72 -1.47
C VAL A 52 -15.44 -8.78 -2.27
N PRO A 53 -16.51 -9.41 -1.74
CA PRO A 53 -17.34 -10.33 -2.51
C PRO A 53 -18.12 -9.57 -3.59
N LEU A 54 -17.89 -9.92 -4.87
CA LEU A 54 -18.46 -9.24 -6.03
C LEU A 54 -18.75 -10.24 -7.15
N PRO A 55 -19.78 -10.01 -7.99
CA PRO A 55 -20.00 -10.79 -9.21
C PRO A 55 -18.76 -10.75 -10.12
N SER A 56 -18.49 -11.88 -10.78
CA SER A 56 -17.32 -12.02 -11.67
C SER A 56 -17.32 -10.98 -12.80
N ALA A 57 -18.48 -10.69 -13.38
CA ALA A 57 -18.64 -9.68 -14.43
C ALA A 57 -18.24 -8.27 -13.94
N THR A 58 -18.69 -7.88 -12.74
CA THR A 58 -18.35 -6.59 -12.14
C THR A 58 -16.85 -6.49 -11.84
N ARG A 59 -16.26 -7.56 -11.28
CA ARG A 59 -14.81 -7.59 -11.01
C ARG A 59 -13.99 -7.51 -12.30
N ALA A 60 -14.43 -8.19 -13.36
CA ALA A 60 -13.78 -8.15 -14.67
C ALA A 60 -13.81 -6.74 -15.27
N GLU A 61 -14.94 -6.03 -15.15
CA GLU A 61 -15.06 -4.66 -15.64
C GLU A 61 -14.14 -3.69 -14.88
N PHE A 62 -14.09 -3.77 -13.54
CA PHE A 62 -13.11 -3.00 -12.76
C PHE A 62 -11.67 -3.34 -13.16
N GLY A 63 -11.36 -4.62 -13.40
CA GLY A 63 -10.05 -5.03 -13.90
C GLY A 63 -9.70 -4.39 -15.23
N ARG A 64 -10.66 -4.32 -16.18
CA ARG A 64 -10.47 -3.67 -17.48
C ARG A 64 -10.25 -2.17 -17.36
N LEU A 65 -11.02 -1.50 -16.50
CA LEU A 65 -10.85 -0.06 -16.23
C LEU A 65 -9.48 0.24 -15.59
N LEU A 66 -9.03 -0.58 -14.64
CA LEU A 66 -7.72 -0.41 -14.02
C LEU A 66 -6.58 -0.63 -15.00
N LEU A 67 -6.73 -1.53 -15.99
CA LEU A 67 -5.74 -1.70 -17.06
C LEU A 67 -5.68 -0.46 -17.97
N LEU A 68 -6.82 0.19 -18.23
CA LEU A 68 -6.85 1.44 -18.98
C LEU A 68 -6.11 2.55 -18.22
N VAL A 69 -6.44 2.75 -16.95
CA VAL A 69 -5.73 3.70 -16.06
C VAL A 69 -4.24 3.40 -16.01
N GLN A 70 -3.86 2.11 -15.91
CA GLN A 70 -2.46 1.71 -15.93
C GLN A 70 -1.73 2.18 -17.21
N SER A 71 -2.39 2.04 -18.37
CA SER A 71 -1.82 2.44 -19.65
C SER A 71 -1.80 3.94 -19.88
N GLU A 72 -2.87 4.66 -19.49
CA GLU A 72 -3.02 6.10 -19.73
C GLU A 72 -2.14 6.92 -18.79
N CYS A 73 -2.09 6.55 -17.50
CA CYS A 73 -1.30 7.25 -16.49
C CYS A 73 0.14 6.72 -16.38
N ALA A 74 0.54 5.76 -17.22
CA ALA A 74 1.87 5.15 -17.20
C ALA A 74 2.34 4.63 -15.82
N VAL A 75 1.41 4.06 -15.03
CA VAL A 75 1.70 3.57 -13.68
C VAL A 75 2.13 2.11 -13.67
N LEU A 76 2.90 1.73 -12.65
CA LEU A 76 3.31 0.33 -12.50
C LEU A 76 2.15 -0.53 -12.04
N PHE A 77 1.37 -0.06 -11.08
CA PHE A 77 0.26 -0.80 -10.50
C PHE A 77 -0.90 0.14 -10.23
N ALA A 78 -2.12 -0.37 -10.43
CA ALA A 78 -3.35 0.28 -10.03
C ALA A 78 -4.15 -0.69 -9.16
N VAL A 79 -4.48 -0.29 -7.94
CA VAL A 79 -5.18 -1.13 -6.96
C VAL A 79 -6.44 -0.39 -6.51
N LEU A 80 -7.59 -1.03 -6.70
CA LEU A 80 -8.87 -0.55 -6.20
C LEU A 80 -9.23 -1.34 -4.96
N CYS A 81 -9.57 -0.64 -3.89
CA CYS A 81 -9.93 -1.24 -2.62
C CYS A 81 -11.15 -0.54 -2.01
N ALA A 82 -11.90 -1.28 -1.19
CA ALA A 82 -13.01 -0.76 -0.43
C ALA A 82 -12.97 -1.35 0.98
N HIS A 83 -13.15 -0.52 2.00
CA HIS A 83 -13.10 -0.93 3.42
C HIS A 83 -11.83 -1.73 3.79
N GLY A 84 -10.69 -1.39 3.20
CA GLY A 84 -9.42 -2.10 3.41
C GLY A 84 -9.36 -3.51 2.82
N MET A 85 -10.26 -3.86 1.89
CA MET A 85 -10.27 -5.11 1.12
C MET A 85 -10.08 -4.83 -0.37
N LEU A 86 -9.49 -5.78 -1.09
CA LEU A 86 -9.23 -5.68 -2.52
C LEU A 86 -10.53 -5.82 -3.34
N VAL A 87 -10.79 -4.84 -4.20
CA VAL A 87 -11.83 -4.92 -5.24
C VAL A 87 -11.24 -5.50 -6.51
N SER A 88 -10.18 -4.88 -7.04
CA SER A 88 -9.47 -5.35 -8.22
C SER A 88 -8.07 -4.71 -8.27
N ALA A 89 -7.14 -5.31 -9.03
CA ALA A 89 -5.82 -4.74 -9.24
C ALA A 89 -5.34 -5.00 -10.68
N ALA A 90 -4.68 -4.00 -11.26
CA ALA A 90 -3.93 -4.12 -12.50
C ALA A 90 -2.44 -4.11 -12.17
N SER A 91 -1.71 -5.04 -12.80
CA SER A 91 -0.27 -5.20 -12.62
C SER A 91 0.40 -5.63 -13.94
N PRO A 92 1.71 -5.35 -14.12
CA PRO A 92 2.42 -5.78 -15.30
C PRO A 92 2.49 -7.31 -15.32
N ARG A 93 2.18 -7.93 -16.46
CA ARG A 93 2.11 -9.40 -16.60
C ARG A 93 3.37 -10.13 -16.11
N ARG A 94 4.54 -9.51 -16.24
CA ARG A 94 5.83 -10.13 -15.87
C ARG A 94 6.16 -10.04 -14.38
N ARG A 95 5.54 -9.11 -13.65
CA ARG A 95 5.83 -8.84 -12.23
C ARG A 95 4.53 -8.47 -11.51
N PRO A 96 3.66 -9.44 -11.23
CA PRO A 96 2.46 -9.18 -10.45
C PRO A 96 2.85 -8.74 -9.03
N LEU A 97 1.97 -7.97 -8.40
CA LEU A 97 2.07 -7.64 -6.98
C LEU A 97 1.95 -8.93 -6.16
N SER A 98 2.88 -9.13 -5.23
CA SER A 98 2.82 -10.28 -4.31
C SER A 98 1.69 -10.11 -3.29
N ALA A 99 1.19 -11.22 -2.74
CA ALA A 99 0.18 -11.16 -1.68
C ALA A 99 0.65 -10.38 -0.44
N PRO A 100 1.89 -10.56 0.06
CA PRO A 100 2.42 -9.75 1.16
C PRO A 100 2.44 -8.25 0.87
N ASP A 101 2.82 -7.87 -0.35
CA ASP A 101 2.83 -6.46 -0.78
C ASP A 101 1.41 -5.88 -0.79
N LEU A 102 0.42 -6.62 -1.31
CA LEU A 102 -0.98 -6.20 -1.29
C LEU A 102 -1.52 -6.06 0.13
N ILE A 103 -1.24 -7.03 1.00
CA ILE A 103 -1.67 -6.99 2.40
C ILE A 103 -1.04 -5.78 3.11
N LEU A 104 0.23 -5.47 2.83
CA LEU A 104 0.91 -4.28 3.37
C LEU A 104 0.20 -2.99 2.92
N LEU A 105 -0.09 -2.85 1.63
CA LEU A 105 -0.78 -1.68 1.08
C LEU A 105 -2.19 -1.50 1.68
N LEU A 106 -2.97 -2.57 1.74
CA LEU A 106 -4.31 -2.55 2.34
C LEU A 106 -4.25 -2.21 3.84
N SER A 107 -3.24 -2.73 4.54
CA SER A 107 -3.03 -2.42 5.95
C SER A 107 -2.64 -0.96 6.16
N MET A 108 -1.76 -0.42 5.33
CA MET A 108 -1.37 0.99 5.37
C MET A 108 -2.58 1.91 5.23
N LEU A 109 -3.45 1.66 4.23
CA LEU A 109 -4.66 2.46 4.02
C LEU A 109 -5.63 2.37 5.20
N ARG A 110 -5.77 1.17 5.79
CA ARG A 110 -6.63 0.96 6.96
C ARG A 110 -6.11 1.67 8.20
N THR A 111 -4.81 1.60 8.48
CA THR A 111 -4.21 2.16 9.71
C THR A 111 -3.95 3.66 9.65
N SER A 112 -3.95 4.25 8.45
CA SER A 112 -3.60 5.65 8.22
C SER A 112 -4.81 6.42 7.65
N PRO A 113 -5.82 6.73 8.47
CA PRO A 113 -7.03 7.43 8.01
C PRO A 113 -6.72 8.82 7.44
N SER A 114 -5.63 9.47 7.84
CA SER A 114 -5.17 10.74 7.26
C SER A 114 -4.90 10.66 5.75
N LEU A 115 -4.52 9.49 5.24
CA LEU A 115 -4.29 9.26 3.80
C LEU A 115 -5.58 9.18 2.99
N ARG A 116 -6.70 8.89 3.66
CA ARG A 116 -8.03 8.76 3.06
C ARG A 116 -8.92 9.98 3.32
N ALA A 117 -8.62 10.72 4.39
CA ALA A 117 -9.40 11.86 4.88
C ALA A 117 -9.04 13.19 4.22
N SER A 118 -7.91 13.27 3.50
CA SER A 118 -7.67 14.41 2.63
C SER A 118 -8.74 14.42 1.54
N ALA A 119 -9.50 15.51 1.44
CA ALA A 119 -10.40 15.73 0.31
C ALA A 119 -9.62 15.79 -1.03
N ASP A 120 -8.30 15.99 -0.93
CA ASP A 120 -7.32 15.97 -2.00
C ASP A 120 -6.52 14.66 -2.03
N GLU A 121 -5.92 14.42 -3.18
CA GLU A 121 -5.02 13.31 -3.46
C GLU A 121 -3.79 13.30 -2.52
N SER A 122 -3.42 12.13 -2.03
CA SER A 122 -2.28 11.96 -1.12
C SER A 122 -1.12 11.21 -1.79
N TRP A 123 0.10 11.74 -1.67
CA TRP A 123 1.33 11.08 -2.12
C TRP A 123 2.12 10.53 -0.94
N VAL A 124 2.43 9.23 -0.98
CA VAL A 124 3.18 8.56 0.09
C VAL A 124 4.30 7.70 -0.48
N PRO A 125 5.54 7.82 0.03
CA PRO A 125 6.61 6.89 -0.33
C PRO A 125 6.36 5.52 0.31
N VAL A 126 6.30 4.47 -0.50
CA VAL A 126 6.06 3.08 -0.07
C VAL A 126 7.23 2.18 -0.47
N CYS A 127 7.53 1.20 0.39
CA CYS A 127 8.42 0.10 0.05
C CYS A 127 7.60 -1.18 -0.14
N LEU A 128 7.83 -1.87 -1.25
CA LEU A 128 7.22 -3.18 -1.52
C LEU A 128 8.31 -4.26 -1.44
N PRO A 129 8.39 -5.02 -0.33
CA PRO A 129 9.44 -6.02 -0.13
C PRO A 129 9.46 -7.12 -1.20
N GLY A 130 8.30 -7.53 -1.72
CA GLY A 130 8.22 -8.58 -2.75
C GLY A 130 8.58 -8.07 -4.15
N PHE A 131 8.29 -6.80 -4.47
CA PHE A 131 8.55 -6.22 -5.78
C PHE A 131 9.96 -5.63 -5.93
N ALA A 132 10.34 -4.73 -5.02
CA ALA A 132 11.59 -3.98 -5.08
C ALA A 132 12.08 -3.63 -3.67
N PRO A 133 12.70 -4.57 -2.93
CA PRO A 133 13.08 -4.39 -1.53
C PRO A 133 14.15 -3.31 -1.31
N SER A 134 14.80 -2.83 -2.37
CA SER A 134 15.82 -1.78 -2.34
C SER A 134 15.37 -0.43 -2.89
N ALA A 135 14.12 -0.30 -3.36
CA ALA A 135 13.62 0.93 -3.97
C ALA A 135 12.35 1.42 -3.27
N PHE A 136 12.11 2.73 -3.40
CA PHE A 136 10.83 3.33 -3.04
C PHE A 136 9.96 3.47 -4.29
N LEU A 137 8.67 3.32 -4.09
CA LEU A 137 7.63 3.71 -5.04
C LEU A 137 6.85 4.88 -4.45
N HIS A 138 6.30 5.70 -5.32
CA HIS A 138 5.34 6.74 -4.95
C HIS A 138 3.94 6.16 -5.08
N ALA A 139 3.21 6.17 -3.98
CA ALA A 139 1.83 5.76 -3.91
C ALA A 139 0.94 7.00 -3.92
N HIS A 140 0.14 7.13 -4.96
CA HIS A 140 -0.97 8.05 -5.04
C HIS A 140 -2.21 7.40 -4.41
N VAL A 141 -2.86 8.09 -3.49
CA VAL A 141 -4.05 7.62 -2.79
C VAL A 141 -5.18 8.60 -3.06
N SER A 142 -6.24 8.12 -3.69
CA SER A 142 -7.45 8.91 -3.96
C SER A 142 -8.69 8.19 -3.47
N THR A 143 -9.43 8.82 -2.56
CA THR A 143 -10.73 8.32 -2.11
C THR A 143 -11.80 8.73 -3.12
N LEU A 144 -12.35 7.76 -3.84
CA LEU A 144 -13.37 7.97 -4.88
C LEU A 144 -14.78 8.13 -4.28
N ASP A 145 -15.06 7.43 -3.18
CA ASP A 145 -16.32 7.54 -2.45
C ASP A 145 -16.08 7.35 -0.95
N GLY A 146 -16.39 8.39 -0.16
CA GLY A 146 -16.25 8.36 1.29
C GLY A 146 -17.29 7.48 1.99
N ALA A 147 -18.47 7.26 1.39
CA ALA A 147 -19.51 6.42 2.00
C ALA A 147 -19.13 4.93 1.92
N SER A 148 -18.60 4.50 0.79
CA SER A 148 -18.17 3.12 0.55
C SER A 148 -16.68 2.88 0.88
N ASP A 149 -15.97 3.89 1.38
CA ASP A 149 -14.51 3.87 1.60
C ASP A 149 -13.76 3.33 0.36
N LEU A 150 -14.21 3.73 -0.82
CA LEU A 150 -13.66 3.27 -2.10
C LEU A 150 -12.41 4.09 -2.40
N THR A 151 -11.26 3.43 -2.44
CA THR A 151 -9.96 4.08 -2.62
C THR A 151 -9.22 3.49 -3.81
N LEU A 152 -8.75 4.37 -4.69
CA LEU A 152 -7.82 4.07 -5.76
C LEU A 152 -6.40 4.33 -5.28
N LEU A 153 -5.52 3.34 -5.48
CA LEU A 153 -4.11 3.42 -5.16
C LEU A 153 -3.30 3.20 -6.43
N LEU A 154 -2.50 4.19 -6.83
CA LEU A 154 -1.65 4.10 -8.01
C LEU A 154 -0.18 4.14 -7.60
N LEU A 155 0.64 3.23 -8.14
CA LEU A 155 2.04 3.09 -7.78
C LEU A 155 2.94 3.40 -8.97
N THR A 156 3.93 4.28 -8.77
CA THR A 156 4.90 4.66 -9.80
C THR A 156 6.31 4.85 -9.22
N HIS A 157 7.31 4.90 -10.10
CA HIS A 157 8.69 5.24 -9.74
C HIS A 157 8.90 6.75 -9.47
N SER A 158 8.08 7.64 -10.05
CA SER A 158 8.17 9.09 -9.91
C SER A 158 6.87 9.69 -9.36
N ALA A 159 6.98 10.71 -8.51
CA ALA A 159 5.83 11.51 -8.09
C ALA A 159 5.25 12.32 -9.26
N ASP A 160 6.10 12.76 -10.20
CA ASP A 160 5.73 13.61 -11.35
C ASP A 160 4.99 12.85 -12.47
N GLY A 161 4.71 11.56 -12.30
CA GLY A 161 4.15 10.70 -13.35
C GLY A 161 2.69 10.99 -13.73
N PHE A 162 2.03 11.92 -13.05
CA PHE A 162 0.59 12.22 -13.22
C PHE A 162 0.28 13.68 -13.51
N GLU A 163 1.30 14.53 -13.66
CA GLU A 163 1.14 15.93 -14.06
C GLU A 163 1.14 16.05 -15.60
N HIS A 164 0.03 15.72 -16.24
CA HIS A 164 -0.20 15.99 -17.67
C HIS A 164 -1.59 16.56 -17.93
#